data_AF-A0A645IMK4-F1
#
_entry.id   AF-A0A645IMK4-F1
#
_cell.length_a   1.000
_cell.length_b   1.000
_cell.length_c   1.000
_cell.angle_alpha   90.00
_cell.angle_beta   90.00
_cell.angle_gamma   90.00
#
_symmetry.space_group_name_H-M   'P 1'
#
loop_
_entity.id
_entity.type
_entity.pdbx_description
1 polymer ?
#
loop_
_entity_poly.entity_id
_entity_poly.type
_entity_poly.pdbx_seq_one_letter_code
_entity_poly.pdbx_strand_id
1 'polypeptide(L)' 'MNSKGLREGFKVELLEGDNNWPVVMKAVRDTGHKGGWLTAEVPGGDLTHLKKISALMDKIISFL' A
#
# COMPACT_ATOMS: atom_id res chain seq x y z
N MET A 1 26.94 -1.57 3.04
CA MET A 1 25.96 -2.55 3.58
C MET A 1 24.92 -1.80 4.38
N ASN A 2 23.63 -2.04 4.15
CA ASN A 2 22.57 -1.47 4.97
C ASN A 2 22.68 -2.07 6.39
N SER A 3 22.80 -1.23 7.41
CA SER A 3 22.88 -1.63 8.83
C SER A 3 21.51 -1.97 9.45
N LYS A 4 20.43 -1.77 8.69
CA LYS A 4 19.06 -2.06 9.09
C LYS A 4 18.70 -3.53 8.81
N GLY A 5 18.00 -4.17 9.75
CA GLY A 5 17.53 -5.55 9.60
C GLY A 5 16.51 -5.72 8.47
N LEU A 6 16.31 -6.96 8.00
CA LEU A 6 15.47 -7.31 6.85
C LEU A 6 14.02 -6.75 6.96
N ARG A 7 13.52 -6.57 8.19
CA ARG A 7 12.15 -6.12 8.45
C ARG A 7 11.99 -4.60 8.58
N GLU A 8 13.07 -3.84 8.54
CA GLU A 8 13.00 -2.38 8.76
C GLU A 8 12.19 -1.65 7.68
N GLY A 9 12.16 -2.17 6.44
CA GLY A 9 11.33 -1.62 5.37
C GLY A 9 9.82 -1.76 5.58
N PHE A 10 9.38 -2.61 6.53
CA PHE A 10 7.97 -2.81 6.86
C PHE A 10 7.51 -1.97 8.05
N LYS A 11 8.38 -1.11 8.61
CA LYS A 11 8.06 -0.20 9.72
C LYS A 11 7.64 1.20 9.24
N VAL A 12 6.95 1.27 8.12
CA VAL A 12 6.40 2.50 7.55
C VAL A 12 4.92 2.30 7.25
N GLU A 13 4.16 3.39 7.22
CA GLU A 13 2.74 3.33 6.90
C GLU A 13 2.50 3.14 5.38
N LEU A 14 1.30 2.74 4.97
CA LEU A 14 0.92 2.78 3.55
C LEU A 14 1.09 4.21 2.99
N LEU A 15 1.57 4.29 1.75
CA LEU A 15 1.99 5.54 1.06
C LEU A 15 3.24 6.22 1.65
N GLU A 16 3.79 5.70 2.75
CA GLU A 16 5.13 6.06 3.23
C GLU A 16 6.16 5.03 2.75
N GLY A 17 7.44 5.36 2.87
CA GLY A 17 8.53 4.53 2.36
C GLY A 17 8.94 4.88 0.93
N ASP A 18 9.43 3.89 0.19
CA ASP A 18 10.08 4.05 -1.11
C ASP A 18 9.22 3.56 -2.30
N ASN A 19 8.04 2.99 -2.03
CA ASN A 19 7.13 2.53 -3.06
C ASN A 19 6.58 3.70 -3.90
N ASN A 20 6.84 3.65 -5.21
CA ASN A 20 6.25 4.56 -6.19
C ASN A 20 4.86 4.06 -6.62
N TRP A 21 3.85 4.34 -5.80
CA TRP A 21 2.48 3.89 -6.00
C TRP A 21 1.87 4.24 -7.36
N PRO A 22 2.08 5.46 -7.94
CA PRO A 22 1.63 5.75 -9.30
C PRO A 22 2.19 4.78 -10.36
N VAL A 23 3.47 4.43 -10.29
CA VAL A 23 4.10 3.50 -11.23
C VAL A 23 3.60 2.08 -11.01
N VAL A 24 3.47 1.65 -9.75
CA VAL A 24 2.92 0.31 -9.41
C VAL A 24 1.51 0.16 -9.96
N MET A 25 0.62 1.12 -9.70
CA MET A 25 -0.77 1.04 -10.14
C MET A 25 -0.91 1.17 -11.66
N LYS A 26 -0.03 1.94 -12.32
CA LYS A 26 0.08 1.90 -13.78
C LYS A 26 0.42 0.50 -14.29
N ALA A 27 1.42 -0.16 -13.70
CA ALA A 27 1.80 -1.51 -14.10
C ALA A 27 0.66 -2.53 -13.88
N VAL A 28 -0.08 -2.40 -12.77
CA VAL A 28 -1.27 -3.23 -12.51
C VAL A 28 -2.33 -3.01 -13.59
N ARG A 29 -2.66 -1.76 -13.93
CA ARG A 29 -3.61 -1.43 -15.00
C ARG A 29 -3.15 -1.97 -16.36
N ASP A 30 -1.85 -1.91 -16.66
CA ASP A 30 -1.28 -2.41 -17.92
C ASP A 30 -1.43 -3.95 -18.07
N THR A 31 -1.63 -4.70 -16.97
CA THR A 31 -1.98 -6.14 -17.04
C THR A 31 -3.40 -6.40 -17.53
N GLY A 32 -4.22 -5.36 -17.69
CA GLY A 32 -5.65 -5.46 -17.97
C GLY A 32 -6.52 -5.62 -16.72
N HIS A 33 -5.94 -5.47 -15.52
CA HIS A 33 -6.71 -5.41 -14.28
C HIS A 33 -7.58 -4.14 -14.24
N LYS A 34 -8.90 -4.31 -14.35
CA LYS A 34 -9.87 -3.20 -14.41
C LYS A 34 -10.42 -2.78 -13.04
N GLY A 35 -9.76 -3.20 -11.96
CA GLY A 35 -10.27 -3.10 -10.60
C GLY A 35 -11.07 -4.34 -10.17
N GLY A 36 -11.63 -4.27 -8.96
CA GLY A 36 -12.37 -5.35 -8.32
C GLY A 36 -11.95 -5.49 -6.86
N TRP A 37 -10.81 -6.13 -6.63
CA TRP A 37 -10.34 -6.44 -5.29
C TRP A 37 -8.86 -6.11 -5.12
N LEU A 38 -8.55 -5.44 -4.02
CA LEU A 38 -7.21 -5.19 -3.51
C LEU A 38 -7.22 -5.51 -2.02
N THR A 39 -6.17 -6.13 -1.50
CA THR A 39 -6.07 -6.51 -0.09
C THR A 39 -4.88 -5.80 0.57
N ALA A 40 -5.14 -5.12 1.69
CA ALA A 40 -4.09 -4.57 2.54
C ALA A 40 -3.61 -5.65 3.53
N GLU A 41 -2.43 -6.22 3.30
CA GLU A 41 -1.79 -7.12 4.26
C GLU A 41 -1.03 -6.31 5.32
N VAL A 42 -1.77 -5.84 6.32
CA VAL A 42 -1.27 -4.99 7.41
C VAL A 42 -1.76 -5.52 8.76
N PRO A 43 -1.11 -5.17 9.88
CA PRO A 43 -1.61 -5.52 11.21
C PRO A 43 -3.05 -5.03 11.41
N GLY A 44 -3.88 -5.87 12.02
CA GLY A 44 -5.23 -5.50 12.44
C GLY A 44 -5.22 -4.48 13.58
N GLY A 45 -6.41 -3.97 13.95
CA GLY A 45 -6.53 -2.98 15.02
C GLY A 45 -7.98 -2.57 15.26
N ASP A 46 -8.14 -1.43 15.92
CA ASP A 46 -9.45 -0.86 16.25
C ASP A 46 -10.10 -0.15 15.04
N LEU A 47 -11.31 0.40 15.26
CA LEU A 47 -12.04 1.12 14.23
C LEU A 47 -11.25 2.32 13.66
N THR A 48 -10.51 3.03 14.50
CA THR A 48 -9.72 4.21 14.09
C THR A 48 -8.61 3.79 13.13
N HIS A 49 -7.89 2.72 13.48
CA HIS A 49 -6.86 2.12 12.63
C HIS A 49 -7.42 1.60 11.31
N LEU A 50 -8.53 0.85 11.34
CA LEU A 50 -9.15 0.32 10.13
C LEU A 50 -9.66 1.42 9.19
N LYS A 51 -10.21 2.53 9.74
CA LYS A 51 -10.59 3.71 8.95
C LYS A 51 -9.39 4.38 8.30
N LYS A 52 -8.26 4.47 9.01
CA LYS A 52 -7.01 5.01 8.46
C LYS A 52 -6.53 4.17 7.27
N ILE A 53 -6.49 2.84 7.42
CA ILE A 53 -6.11 1.92 6.34
C ILE A 53 -7.03 2.10 5.13
N SER A 54 -8.35 2.15 5.35
CA SER A 54 -9.32 2.38 4.26
C SER A 54 -9.01 3.66 3.48
N ALA A 55 -8.79 4.78 4.18
CA ALA A 55 -8.51 6.05 3.53
C ALA A 55 -7.16 6.07 2.76
N LEU A 56 -6.17 5.32 3.24
CA LEU A 56 -4.89 5.16 2.54
C LEU A 56 -5.04 4.27 1.30
N MET A 57 -5.84 3.21 1.40
CA MET A 57 -6.18 2.35 0.25
C MET A 57 -6.95 3.13 -0.82
N ASP A 58 -7.89 4.00 -0.45
CA ASP A 58 -8.61 4.85 -1.41
C ASP A 58 -7.65 5.72 -2.23
N LYS A 59 -6.62 6.30 -1.57
CA LYS A 59 -5.58 7.06 -2.26
C LYS A 59 -4.74 6.19 -3.19
N ILE A 60 -4.38 4.98 -2.78
CA ILE A 60 -3.64 4.04 -3.64
C ILE A 60 -4.48 3.68 -4.87
N ILE A 61 -5.76 3.34 -4.67
CA ILE A 61 -6.70 2.99 -5.73
C ILE A 61 -6.91 4.15 -6.70
N SER A 62 -6.82 5.40 -6.24
CA SER A 62 -6.93 6.58 -7.12
C SER A 62 -5.85 6.66 -8.20
N PHE A 63 -4.75 5.91 -8.07
CA PHE A 63 -3.70 5.81 -9.09
C PHE A 63 -3.94 4.68 -10.12
N LEU A 64 -4.91 3.78 -9.88
CA LEU A 64 -5.25 2.67 -10.78
C LEU A 64 -5.94 3.13 -12.04
#